data_AF-A0AAN9HA91-F1
#
_entry.id   AF-A0AAN9HA91-F1
#
_cell.length_a   1.000
_cell.length_b   1.000
_cell.length_c   1.000
_cell.angle_alpha   90.00
_cell.angle_beta   90.00
_cell.angle_gamma   90.00
#
_symmetry.space_group_name_H-M   'P 1'
#
loop_
_entity.id
_entity.type
_entity.pdbx_description
1 polymer ?
#
loop_
_entity_poly.entity_id
_entity_poly.type
_entity_poly.pdbx_seq_one_letter_code
_entity_poly.pdbx_strand_id
1 'polypeptide(L)'
;MALPLILFGVLLYTAEALRMNTLDHVSVREGGTVTIPCLYDNQYKLNSKLWCRGFYWAFCQITARENDTGKWTITDYPAHNIFTVKLNNATSSDSGSYWCAVEIQAKPDDRKHLYLTVQQAPGVSVKSSSVSGHEGDNVSVQCFYTSEYQYKIKKWCRIKDRSCYTETDTSQNPSVQISDDGRSFTVLMTGLRLSDSGWYFCSAGDLQAPVQLTVQKDNNKQKNTSENDISSDEAGPTSSSKIARNDTEDTSSDHRSRIFLLIWTAVPLLTLVLLIWRIIQKHSQF
;
A
#
# COMPACT_ATOMS: atom_id res chain seq x y z
N MET A 1 -46.35 15.01 24.78
CA MET A 1 -45.63 15.77 23.74
C MET A 1 -44.15 15.46 23.89
N ALA A 2 -43.66 14.50 23.12
CA ALA A 2 -42.29 14.00 23.17
C ALA A 2 -41.77 13.98 21.74
N LEU A 3 -40.67 14.69 21.47
CA LEU A 3 -39.77 14.52 20.34
C LEU A 3 -38.41 15.17 20.73
N PRO A 4 -37.27 14.64 20.26
CA PRO A 4 -36.21 14.20 21.16
C PRO A 4 -34.91 14.99 21.00
N LEU A 5 -34.19 15.12 22.12
CA LEU A 5 -32.80 15.57 22.21
C LEU A 5 -31.84 14.47 21.71
N ILE A 6 -31.83 14.15 20.41
CA ILE A 6 -30.83 13.25 19.82
C ILE A 6 -30.51 13.73 18.42
N LEU A 7 -29.84 14.87 18.25
CA LEU A 7 -29.18 15.18 16.97
C LEU A 7 -28.13 16.29 17.09
N PHE A 8 -27.26 16.26 18.09
CA PHE A 8 -26.02 17.04 18.04
C PHE A 8 -24.89 16.23 18.67
N GLY A 9 -23.95 15.80 17.82
CA GLY A 9 -22.58 15.60 18.27
C GLY A 9 -22.09 14.17 18.48
N VAL A 10 -22.55 13.18 17.72
CA VAL A 10 -21.74 11.97 17.48
C VAL A 10 -21.74 11.64 15.99
N LEU A 11 -21.32 12.60 15.17
CA LEU A 11 -20.56 12.24 13.97
C LEU A 11 -19.12 12.00 14.44
N LEU A 12 -18.89 10.85 15.07
CA LEU A 12 -17.60 10.20 14.93
C LEU A 12 -17.53 9.83 13.45
N TYR A 13 -17.02 10.76 12.63
CA TYR A 13 -16.41 10.37 11.37
C TYR A 13 -15.28 9.43 11.77
N THR A 14 -15.58 8.13 11.79
CA THR A 14 -14.54 7.14 11.62
C THR A 14 -14.04 7.38 10.21
N ALA A 15 -13.06 8.27 10.05
CA ALA A 15 -12.09 8.08 9.00
C ALA A 15 -11.62 6.64 9.24
N GLU A 16 -11.97 5.72 8.34
CA GLU A 16 -11.32 4.42 8.32
C GLU A 16 -9.83 4.75 8.37
N ALA A 17 -9.19 4.46 9.50
CA ALA A 17 -7.76 4.59 9.61
C ALA A 17 -7.22 3.59 8.59
N LEU A 18 -6.85 4.07 7.40
CA LEU A 18 -6.21 3.28 6.39
C LEU A 18 -4.92 2.79 7.02
N ARG A 19 -4.93 1.50 7.36
CA ARG A 19 -3.80 0.83 7.96
C ARG A 19 -2.86 0.44 6.85
N MET A 20 -1.57 0.56 7.14
CA MET A 20 -0.52 0.00 6.32
C MET A 20 -0.82 -1.46 5.96
N ASN A 21 -0.51 -1.86 4.73
CA ASN A 21 -0.89 -3.15 4.16
C ASN A 21 0.33 -3.92 3.63
N THR A 22 0.37 -5.23 3.86
CA THR A 22 1.44 -6.12 3.42
C THR A 22 0.92 -7.56 3.37
N LEU A 23 1.84 -8.51 3.22
CA LEU A 23 1.61 -9.95 3.33
C LEU A 23 1.30 -10.35 4.79
N ASP A 24 0.74 -11.54 5.00
CA ASP A 24 0.41 -12.10 6.31
C ASP A 24 1.35 -13.26 6.70
N HIS A 25 1.61 -14.19 5.79
CA HIS A 25 2.51 -15.33 6.03
C HIS A 25 3.30 -15.68 4.77
N VAL A 26 4.62 -15.55 4.84
CA VAL A 26 5.53 -15.73 3.70
C VAL A 26 6.44 -16.92 3.96
N SER A 27 6.54 -17.82 2.99
CA SER A 27 7.51 -18.92 3.01
C SER A 27 8.63 -18.69 2.01
N VAL A 28 9.88 -18.88 2.43
CA VAL A 28 11.08 -18.65 1.61
C VAL A 28 11.99 -19.86 1.69
N ARG A 29 12.66 -20.18 0.58
CA ARG A 29 13.67 -21.22 0.55
C ARG A 29 14.92 -20.78 1.31
N GLU A 30 15.54 -21.68 2.08
CA GLU A 30 16.86 -21.43 2.69
C GLU A 30 17.93 -21.12 1.62
N GLY A 31 18.77 -20.11 1.87
CA GLY A 31 19.67 -19.47 0.89
C GLY A 31 18.96 -18.56 -0.12
N GLY A 32 17.63 -18.53 -0.12
CA GLY A 32 16.81 -17.76 -1.05
C GLY A 32 16.75 -16.27 -0.73
N THR A 33 16.03 -15.54 -1.57
CA THR A 33 15.77 -14.10 -1.43
C THR A 33 14.27 -13.84 -1.50
N VAL A 34 13.78 -12.93 -0.66
CA VAL A 34 12.39 -12.46 -0.71
C VAL A 34 12.34 -10.94 -0.61
N THR A 35 11.34 -10.35 -1.26
CA THR A 35 11.03 -8.92 -1.16
C THR A 35 9.60 -8.78 -0.67
N ILE A 36 9.43 -8.09 0.46
CA ILE A 36 8.16 -7.90 1.16
C ILE A 36 7.69 -6.46 0.91
N PRO A 37 6.63 -6.26 0.12
CA PRO A 37 6.04 -4.95 -0.10
C PRO A 37 5.18 -4.49 1.09
N CYS A 38 5.44 -3.29 1.59
CA CYS A 38 4.69 -2.65 2.66
C CYS A 38 4.09 -1.33 2.15
N LEU A 39 2.78 -1.29 1.90
CA LEU A 39 2.07 -0.10 1.43
C LEU A 39 1.64 0.75 2.61
N TYR A 40 1.81 2.06 2.51
CA TYR A 40 1.46 3.03 3.54
C TYR A 40 0.54 4.12 2.98
N ASP A 41 -0.08 4.91 3.86
CA ASP A 41 -0.89 6.04 3.44
C ASP A 41 -0.04 7.19 2.87
N ASN A 42 -0.53 7.88 1.84
CA ASN A 42 0.11 9.04 1.22
C ASN A 42 0.60 10.10 2.23
N GLN A 43 -0.07 10.28 3.36
CA GLN A 43 0.35 11.22 4.40
C GLN A 43 1.69 10.86 5.07
N TYR A 44 2.14 9.61 4.93
CA TYR A 44 3.36 9.07 5.57
C TYR A 44 4.58 9.01 4.64
N LYS A 45 4.53 9.65 3.47
CA LYS A 45 5.66 9.65 2.51
C LYS A 45 6.99 10.06 3.13
N LEU A 46 6.97 11.07 4.00
CA LEU A 46 8.19 11.64 4.60
C LEU A 46 8.56 10.99 5.95
N ASN A 47 7.75 10.05 6.44
CA ASN A 47 8.01 9.35 7.69
C ASN A 47 9.00 8.20 7.50
N SER A 48 9.82 7.92 8.50
CA SER A 48 10.79 6.83 8.45
C SER A 48 10.10 5.48 8.29
N LYS A 49 10.63 4.61 7.43
CA LYS A 49 10.15 3.23 7.26
C LYS A 49 11.01 2.28 8.08
N LEU A 50 10.37 1.33 8.77
CA LEU A 50 11.01 0.42 9.71
C LEU A 50 10.65 -1.03 9.42
N TRP A 51 11.61 -1.91 9.69
CA TRP A 51 11.43 -3.35 9.78
C TRP A 51 11.75 -3.83 11.19
N CYS A 52 10.79 -4.43 11.87
CA CYS A 52 10.93 -4.83 13.27
C CYS A 52 10.64 -6.31 13.47
N ARG A 53 11.54 -7.02 14.17
CA ARG A 53 11.40 -8.44 14.50
C ARG A 53 10.85 -8.63 15.90
N GLY A 54 9.79 -9.42 16.04
CA GLY A 54 9.18 -9.78 17.32
C GLY A 54 7.68 -9.87 17.23
N PHE A 55 7.07 -10.73 18.06
CA PHE A 55 5.62 -10.91 18.08
C PHE A 55 4.90 -9.68 18.64
N TYR A 56 5.40 -9.10 19.72
CA TYR A 56 4.82 -7.91 20.34
C TYR A 56 5.53 -6.65 19.87
N TRP A 57 4.79 -5.71 19.25
CA TRP A 57 5.33 -4.42 18.78
C TRP A 57 6.13 -3.67 19.86
N ALA A 58 5.63 -3.61 21.09
CA ALA A 58 6.27 -2.89 22.19
C ALA A 58 7.69 -3.39 22.54
N PHE A 59 8.02 -4.62 22.14
CA PHE A 59 9.29 -5.28 22.45
C PHE A 59 10.00 -5.80 21.20
N CYS A 60 9.56 -5.37 20.01
CA CYS A 60 10.19 -5.82 18.78
C CYS A 60 11.58 -5.15 18.64
N GLN A 61 12.53 -5.88 18.04
CA GLN A 61 13.85 -5.38 17.72
C GLN A 61 13.85 -4.81 16.31
N ILE A 62 14.18 -3.54 16.14
CA ILE A 62 14.33 -2.92 14.82
C ILE A 62 15.55 -3.54 14.13
N THR A 63 15.34 -4.24 13.01
CA THR A 63 16.38 -4.98 12.28
C THR A 63 16.82 -4.28 11.01
N ALA A 64 16.04 -3.33 10.49
CA ALA A 64 16.45 -2.42 9.43
C ALA A 64 15.65 -1.11 9.46
N ARG A 65 16.33 -0.03 9.07
CA ARG A 65 15.79 1.28 8.72
C ARG A 65 16.16 1.61 7.28
N GLU A 66 15.60 2.70 6.77
CA GLU A 66 16.02 3.25 5.47
C GLU A 66 17.51 3.58 5.47
N ASN A 67 18.19 3.27 4.36
CA ASN A 67 19.63 3.42 4.17
C ASN A 67 20.54 2.54 5.04
N ASP A 68 19.98 1.69 5.90
CA ASP A 68 20.78 0.71 6.63
C ASP A 68 21.38 -0.32 5.66
N THR A 69 22.63 -0.69 5.91
CA THR A 69 23.29 -1.82 5.25
C THR A 69 23.19 -3.04 6.15
N GLY A 70 22.81 -4.19 5.59
CA GLY A 70 22.76 -5.41 6.35
C GLY A 70 22.08 -6.54 5.60
N LYS A 71 21.75 -7.60 6.34
CA LYS A 71 21.02 -8.76 5.79
C LYS A 71 19.62 -8.38 5.30
N TRP A 72 18.97 -7.48 6.05
CA TRP A 72 17.71 -6.85 5.70
C TRP A 72 17.99 -5.47 5.11
N THR A 73 17.34 -5.13 4.01
CA THR A 73 17.46 -3.81 3.36
C THR A 73 16.07 -3.24 3.10
N ILE A 74 15.93 -1.93 3.29
CA ILE A 74 14.69 -1.19 3.02
C ILE A 74 14.92 -0.27 1.84
N THR A 75 13.95 -0.21 0.93
CA THR A 75 13.92 0.77 -0.16
C THR A 75 12.53 1.36 -0.23
N ASP A 76 12.42 2.67 -0.08
CA ASP A 76 11.14 3.39 -0.15
C ASP A 76 10.88 3.94 -1.56
N TYR A 77 9.63 3.88 -1.99
CA TYR A 77 9.13 4.40 -3.27
C TYR A 77 7.97 5.36 -3.01
N PRO A 78 8.24 6.63 -2.61
CA PRO A 78 7.21 7.60 -2.26
C PRO A 78 6.21 7.90 -3.39
N ALA A 79 6.59 7.77 -4.65
CA ALA A 79 5.66 7.95 -5.79
C ALA A 79 4.51 6.93 -5.80
N HIS A 80 4.71 5.78 -5.14
CA HIS A 80 3.78 4.66 -5.14
C HIS A 80 3.23 4.33 -3.73
N ASN A 81 3.59 5.13 -2.71
CA ASN A 81 3.21 4.91 -1.31
C ASN A 81 3.55 3.50 -0.79
N ILE A 82 4.75 3.03 -1.13
CA ILE A 82 5.19 1.67 -0.82
C ILE A 82 6.68 1.65 -0.53
N PHE A 83 7.08 0.93 0.51
CA PHE A 83 8.47 0.54 0.69
C PHE A 83 8.58 -0.98 0.60
N THR A 84 9.75 -1.46 0.22
CA THR A 84 10.04 -2.88 0.15
C THR A 84 11.12 -3.25 1.13
N VAL A 85 10.90 -4.36 1.84
CA VAL A 85 11.90 -4.97 2.71
C VAL A 85 12.46 -6.20 2.01
N LYS A 86 13.77 -6.23 1.76
CA LYS A 86 14.43 -7.34 1.08
C LYS A 86 15.32 -8.12 2.05
N LEU A 87 15.10 -9.44 2.12
CA LEU A 87 15.97 -10.40 2.78
C LEU A 87 16.77 -11.15 1.72
N ASN A 88 18.10 -11.12 1.83
CA ASN A 88 18.99 -11.90 0.98
C ASN A 88 19.61 -13.06 1.79
N ASN A 89 19.88 -14.18 1.11
CA ASN A 89 20.51 -15.37 1.70
C ASN A 89 19.83 -15.80 3.02
N ALA A 90 18.53 -16.09 2.92
CA ALA A 90 17.69 -16.43 4.06
C ALA A 90 18.20 -17.68 4.80
N THR A 91 18.22 -17.66 6.12
CA THR A 91 18.58 -18.81 6.96
C THR A 91 17.39 -19.21 7.83
N SER A 92 17.34 -20.46 8.27
CA SER A 92 16.29 -20.94 9.20
C SER A 92 16.07 -20.03 10.42
N SER A 93 17.14 -19.41 10.95
CA SER A 93 17.09 -18.43 12.05
C SER A 93 16.38 -17.11 11.73
N ASP A 94 16.13 -16.80 10.45
CA ASP A 94 15.34 -15.62 10.06
C ASP A 94 13.83 -15.85 10.25
N SER A 95 13.39 -17.09 10.48
CA SER A 95 11.97 -17.37 10.69
C SER A 95 11.43 -16.67 11.94
N GLY A 96 10.20 -16.17 11.88
CA GLY A 96 9.51 -15.55 13.00
C GLY A 96 8.55 -14.44 12.62
N SER A 97 8.06 -13.75 13.65
CA SER A 97 7.16 -12.59 13.55
C SER A 97 7.90 -11.31 13.22
N TYR A 98 7.34 -10.54 12.30
CA TYR A 98 7.86 -9.24 11.87
C TYR A 98 6.75 -8.20 11.71
N TRP A 99 7.18 -6.94 11.69
CA TRP A 99 6.34 -5.79 11.42
C TRP A 99 6.99 -4.94 10.33
N CYS A 100 6.24 -4.71 9.26
CA CYS A 100 6.40 -3.46 8.51
C CYS A 100 5.92 -2.32 9.45
N ALA A 101 6.56 -1.16 9.43
CA ALA A 101 6.06 -0.01 10.18
C ALA A 101 6.51 1.34 9.58
N VAL A 102 5.73 2.37 9.88
CA VAL A 102 6.01 3.78 9.65
C VAL A 102 6.12 4.47 10.99
N GLU A 103 7.25 5.14 11.24
CA GLU A 103 7.49 5.90 12.48
C GLU A 103 6.77 7.26 12.45
N ILE A 104 5.84 7.49 13.37
CA ILE A 104 5.01 8.71 13.41
C ILE A 104 5.29 9.48 14.70
N GLN A 105 5.81 10.70 14.56
CA GLN A 105 6.06 11.54 15.72
C GLN A 105 4.77 11.92 16.44
N ALA A 106 4.78 11.83 17.77
CA ALA A 106 3.69 12.22 18.67
C ALA A 106 2.35 11.48 18.45
N LYS A 107 2.34 10.35 17.72
CA LYS A 107 1.17 9.47 17.53
C LYS A 107 1.63 8.00 17.52
N PRO A 108 0.70 7.03 17.68
CA PRO A 108 1.04 5.64 17.46
C PRO A 108 1.47 5.38 16.01
N ASP A 109 2.54 4.59 15.85
CA ASP A 109 3.05 4.16 14.54
C ASP A 109 2.02 3.34 13.76
N ASP A 110 1.97 3.55 12.44
CA ASP A 110 1.18 2.69 11.55
C ASP A 110 2.00 1.46 11.16
N ARG A 111 1.40 0.27 11.24
CA ARG A 111 2.14 -1.00 11.22
C ARG A 111 1.25 -2.18 10.87
N LYS A 112 1.89 -3.23 10.33
CA LYS A 112 1.25 -4.48 9.91
C LYS A 112 2.19 -5.64 10.20
N HIS A 113 1.67 -6.59 10.97
CA HIS A 113 2.36 -7.81 11.33
C HIS A 113 2.30 -8.84 10.19
N LEU A 114 3.37 -9.61 10.06
CA LEU A 114 3.43 -10.81 9.24
C LEU A 114 4.33 -11.88 9.88
N TYR A 115 4.22 -13.11 9.39
CA TYR A 115 5.11 -14.21 9.76
C TYR A 115 5.98 -14.63 8.58
N LEU A 116 7.26 -14.85 8.83
CA LEU A 116 8.20 -15.38 7.84
C LEU A 116 8.63 -16.79 8.26
N THR A 117 8.56 -17.73 7.33
CA THR A 117 9.08 -19.09 7.48
C THR A 117 10.18 -19.33 6.47
N VAL A 118 11.38 -19.72 6.94
CA VAL A 118 12.50 -20.10 6.08
C VAL A 118 12.74 -21.61 6.20
N GLN A 119 12.63 -22.33 5.08
CA GLN A 119 12.74 -23.79 5.06
C GLN A 119 13.30 -24.29 3.72
N GLN A 120 13.71 -25.55 3.63
CA GLN A 120 14.32 -26.11 2.41
C GLN A 120 13.33 -26.18 1.22
N ALA A 121 12.08 -26.54 1.51
CA ALA A 121 11.00 -26.61 0.53
C ALA A 121 9.85 -25.68 0.97
N PRO A 122 9.78 -24.43 0.48
CA PRO A 122 8.72 -23.50 0.85
C PRO A 122 7.34 -24.04 0.44
N GLY A 123 6.34 -23.87 1.30
CA GLY A 123 4.98 -24.38 1.07
C GLY A 123 4.32 -23.76 -0.16
N VAL A 124 4.63 -22.49 -0.46
CA VAL A 124 4.25 -21.79 -1.70
C VAL A 124 5.46 -21.05 -2.25
N SER A 125 5.67 -21.10 -3.57
CA SER A 125 6.73 -20.37 -4.26
C SER A 125 6.30 -19.97 -5.68
N VAL A 126 7.05 -19.08 -6.30
CA VAL A 126 6.77 -18.58 -7.66
C VAL A 126 7.96 -18.85 -8.57
N LYS A 127 7.69 -19.16 -9.84
CA LYS A 127 8.75 -19.36 -10.84
C LYS A 127 9.58 -18.09 -11.05
N SER A 128 8.90 -16.94 -11.08
CA SER A 128 9.52 -15.62 -11.11
C SER A 128 8.77 -14.70 -10.17
N SER A 129 9.50 -13.99 -9.30
CA SER A 129 8.96 -12.96 -8.41
C SER A 129 8.81 -11.60 -9.08
N SER A 130 9.28 -11.44 -10.33
CA SER A 130 9.13 -10.24 -11.14
C SER A 130 8.72 -10.64 -12.55
N VAL A 131 7.60 -10.09 -13.03
CA VAL A 131 7.08 -10.32 -14.38
C VAL A 131 6.76 -8.98 -15.03
N SER A 132 6.92 -8.92 -16.35
CA SER A 132 6.67 -7.70 -17.12
C SER A 132 5.97 -8.01 -18.44
N GLY A 133 5.24 -7.03 -18.96
CA GLY A 133 4.59 -7.06 -20.27
C GLY A 133 4.26 -5.64 -20.73
N HIS A 134 3.86 -5.49 -21.98
CA HIS A 134 3.39 -4.21 -22.49
C HIS A 134 1.86 -4.10 -22.38
N GLU A 135 1.35 -2.89 -22.49
CA GLU A 135 -0.09 -2.64 -22.51
C GLU A 135 -0.77 -3.39 -23.68
N GLY A 136 -1.75 -4.22 -23.35
CA GLY A 136 -2.46 -5.13 -24.25
C GLY A 136 -1.90 -6.55 -24.30
N ASP A 137 -0.70 -6.80 -23.76
CA ASP A 137 -0.11 -8.14 -23.69
C ASP A 137 -0.85 -9.05 -22.70
N ASN A 138 -0.51 -10.34 -22.75
CA ASN A 138 -0.89 -11.33 -21.76
C ASN A 138 0.35 -11.76 -20.98
N VAL A 139 0.21 -11.99 -19.67
CA VAL A 139 1.29 -12.50 -18.82
C VAL A 139 0.80 -13.70 -18.01
N SER A 140 1.68 -14.69 -17.85
CA SER A 140 1.42 -15.86 -17.02
C SER A 140 2.34 -15.89 -15.80
N VAL A 141 1.78 -16.10 -14.62
CA VAL A 141 2.52 -16.31 -13.37
C VAL A 141 2.31 -17.75 -12.91
N GLN A 142 3.40 -18.51 -12.81
CA GLN A 142 3.35 -19.90 -12.34
C GLN A 142 3.74 -19.99 -10.87
N CYS A 143 2.85 -20.58 -10.08
CA CYS A 143 2.93 -20.65 -8.62
C CYS A 143 2.91 -22.11 -8.16
N PHE A 144 3.99 -22.54 -7.53
CA PHE A 144 4.18 -23.88 -7.03
C PHE A 144 3.73 -23.97 -5.56
N TYR A 145 3.26 -25.14 -5.17
CA TYR A 145 2.90 -25.43 -3.79
C TYR A 145 3.25 -26.87 -3.43
N THR A 146 3.47 -27.17 -2.15
CA THR A 146 3.70 -28.55 -1.69
C THR A 146 2.39 -29.32 -1.56
N SER A 147 2.47 -30.66 -1.52
CA SER A 147 1.30 -31.55 -1.44
C SER A 147 0.37 -31.26 -0.26
N GLU A 148 0.89 -30.71 0.84
CA GLU A 148 0.10 -30.23 1.99
C GLU A 148 -0.96 -29.18 1.59
N TYR A 149 -0.67 -28.37 0.57
CA TYR A 149 -1.53 -27.29 0.09
C TYR A 149 -2.33 -27.67 -1.17
N GLN A 150 -2.29 -28.93 -1.59
CA GLN A 150 -2.98 -29.39 -2.81
C GLN A 150 -4.48 -29.10 -2.77
N TYR A 151 -5.14 -29.39 -1.65
CA TYR A 151 -6.58 -29.19 -1.48
C TYR A 151 -6.95 -27.79 -0.97
N LYS A 152 -5.96 -26.90 -0.79
CA LYS A 152 -6.21 -25.52 -0.37
C LYS A 152 -6.59 -24.67 -1.58
N ILE A 153 -7.49 -23.73 -1.36
CA ILE A 153 -7.90 -22.76 -2.37
C ILE A 153 -6.68 -21.98 -2.82
N LYS A 154 -6.48 -21.89 -4.13
CA LYS A 154 -5.45 -21.06 -4.76
C LYS A 154 -6.01 -19.67 -5.02
N LYS A 155 -5.22 -18.65 -4.69
CA LYS A 155 -5.62 -17.25 -4.88
C LYS A 155 -4.53 -16.45 -5.57
N TRP A 156 -4.96 -15.52 -6.40
CA TRP A 156 -4.14 -14.44 -6.91
C TRP A 156 -4.68 -13.13 -6.36
N CYS A 157 -3.88 -12.43 -5.56
CA CYS A 157 -4.35 -11.24 -4.86
C CYS A 157 -3.47 -10.03 -5.14
N ARG A 158 -4.07 -8.86 -5.30
CA ARG A 158 -3.40 -7.58 -5.41
C ARG A 158 -3.27 -6.94 -4.03
N ILE A 159 -2.08 -6.47 -3.68
CA ILE A 159 -1.84 -5.93 -2.34
C ILE A 159 -2.50 -4.54 -2.18
N LYS A 160 -2.53 -3.73 -3.24
CA LYS A 160 -3.03 -2.34 -3.16
C LYS A 160 -4.46 -2.22 -2.65
N ASP A 161 -5.38 -2.99 -3.23
CA ASP A 161 -6.82 -2.91 -2.97
C ASP A 161 -7.36 -4.18 -2.29
N ARG A 162 -6.49 -5.18 -2.04
CA ARG A 162 -6.85 -6.49 -1.48
C ARG A 162 -7.84 -7.26 -2.37
N SER A 163 -7.92 -6.92 -3.67
CA SER A 163 -8.67 -7.70 -4.64
C SER A 163 -8.03 -9.08 -4.78
N CYS A 164 -8.84 -10.13 -4.76
CA CYS A 164 -8.40 -11.51 -4.85
C CYS A 164 -9.26 -12.27 -5.86
N TYR A 165 -8.61 -13.14 -6.63
CA TYR A 165 -9.22 -14.02 -7.60
C TYR A 165 -8.94 -15.47 -7.22
N THR A 166 -9.94 -16.31 -7.37
CA THR A 166 -9.90 -17.76 -7.22
C THR A 166 -10.24 -18.44 -8.55
N GLU A 167 -10.03 -19.76 -8.63
CA GLU A 167 -10.41 -20.55 -9.81
C GLU A 167 -11.90 -20.43 -10.13
N THR A 168 -12.78 -20.32 -9.14
CA THR A 168 -14.24 -20.17 -9.36
C THR A 168 -14.65 -18.79 -9.87
N ASP A 169 -13.84 -17.76 -9.62
CA ASP A 169 -14.11 -16.37 -10.05
C ASP A 169 -13.87 -16.16 -11.56
N THR A 170 -13.22 -17.11 -12.22
CA THR A 170 -12.91 -17.09 -13.67
C THR A 170 -14.15 -17.07 -14.56
N SER A 171 -15.33 -17.38 -14.02
CA SER A 171 -16.62 -17.26 -14.71
C SER A 171 -17.14 -15.82 -14.83
N GLN A 172 -16.65 -14.88 -14.01
CA GLN A 172 -17.15 -13.51 -13.95
C GLN A 172 -16.13 -12.44 -14.38
N ASN A 173 -14.83 -12.76 -14.42
CA ASN A 173 -13.81 -11.86 -14.93
C ASN A 173 -12.90 -12.55 -15.98
N PRO A 174 -13.08 -12.28 -17.29
CA PRO A 174 -12.28 -12.92 -18.32
C PRO A 174 -10.81 -12.46 -18.32
N SER A 175 -10.45 -11.37 -17.63
CA SER A 175 -9.09 -10.81 -17.68
C SER A 175 -8.10 -11.50 -16.75
N VAL A 176 -8.56 -12.28 -15.77
CA VAL A 176 -7.70 -13.06 -14.86
C VAL A 176 -8.23 -14.48 -14.78
N GLN A 177 -7.43 -15.43 -15.26
CA GLN A 177 -7.76 -16.86 -15.23
C GLN A 177 -6.77 -17.62 -14.35
N ILE A 178 -7.27 -18.55 -13.53
CA ILE A 178 -6.46 -19.41 -12.69
C ILE A 178 -6.75 -20.85 -13.07
N SER A 179 -5.69 -21.63 -13.34
CA SER A 179 -5.78 -23.06 -13.63
C SER A 179 -4.80 -23.81 -12.74
N ASP A 180 -5.27 -24.84 -12.04
CA ASP A 180 -4.45 -25.68 -11.15
C ASP A 180 -4.21 -27.07 -11.77
N ASP A 181 -2.95 -27.52 -11.84
CA ASP A 181 -2.56 -28.82 -12.39
C ASP A 181 -2.27 -29.89 -11.31
N GLY A 182 -2.50 -29.57 -10.03
CA GLY A 182 -2.26 -30.45 -8.88
C GLY A 182 -0.84 -30.40 -8.31
N ARG A 183 0.07 -29.64 -8.93
CA ARG A 183 1.44 -29.35 -8.43
C ARG A 183 1.77 -27.86 -8.45
N SER A 184 1.18 -27.14 -9.39
CA SER A 184 1.27 -25.71 -9.54
C SER A 184 -0.04 -25.17 -10.11
N PHE A 185 -0.34 -23.91 -9.78
CA PHE A 185 -1.38 -23.18 -10.48
C PHE A 185 -0.77 -22.07 -11.30
N THR A 186 -1.38 -21.79 -12.45
CA THR A 186 -0.99 -20.73 -13.37
C THR A 186 -2.05 -19.65 -13.35
N VAL A 187 -1.62 -18.42 -13.13
CA VAL A 187 -2.43 -17.22 -13.27
C VAL A 187 -2.16 -16.62 -14.64
N LEU A 188 -3.16 -16.52 -15.50
CA LEU A 188 -3.09 -15.83 -16.78
C LEU A 188 -3.83 -14.49 -16.66
N MET A 189 -3.09 -13.39 -16.79
CA MET A 189 -3.66 -12.05 -16.92
C MET A 189 -3.64 -11.64 -18.40
N THR A 190 -4.79 -11.25 -18.94
CA THR A 190 -4.93 -10.89 -20.36
C THR A 190 -5.28 -9.42 -20.56
N GLY A 191 -4.80 -8.84 -21.66
CA GLY A 191 -5.09 -7.45 -22.02
C GLY A 191 -4.61 -6.45 -20.97
N LEU A 192 -3.33 -6.58 -20.58
CA LEU A 192 -2.72 -5.77 -19.51
C LEU A 192 -2.92 -4.27 -19.71
N ARG A 193 -3.19 -3.56 -18.63
CA ARG A 193 -3.27 -2.10 -18.59
C ARG A 193 -2.11 -1.56 -17.77
N LEU A 194 -1.70 -0.31 -18.03
CA LEU A 194 -0.68 0.34 -17.19
C LEU A 194 -1.07 0.35 -15.70
N SER A 195 -2.38 0.48 -15.43
CA SER A 195 -2.95 0.44 -14.09
C SER A 195 -2.83 -0.89 -13.38
N ASP A 196 -2.49 -1.98 -14.09
CA ASP A 196 -2.32 -3.32 -13.50
C ASP A 196 -0.94 -3.48 -12.86
N SER A 197 -0.01 -2.55 -13.12
CA SER A 197 1.29 -2.56 -12.45
C SER A 197 1.14 -2.53 -10.93
N GLY A 198 2.01 -3.25 -10.23
CA GLY A 198 2.07 -3.26 -8.78
C GLY A 198 2.41 -4.61 -8.19
N TRP A 199 2.21 -4.72 -6.88
CA TRP A 199 2.49 -5.93 -6.12
C TRP A 199 1.26 -6.80 -5.97
N TYR A 200 1.49 -8.08 -6.23
CA TYR A 200 0.55 -9.17 -6.10
C TYR A 200 1.17 -10.29 -5.28
N PHE A 201 0.38 -11.30 -4.95
CA PHE A 201 0.88 -12.54 -4.41
C PHE A 201 0.04 -13.72 -4.86
N CYS A 202 0.74 -14.84 -5.07
CA CYS A 202 0.13 -16.15 -5.13
C CYS A 202 -0.09 -16.66 -3.71
N SER A 203 -1.23 -17.30 -3.47
CA SER A 203 -1.53 -17.91 -2.18
C SER A 203 -2.11 -19.31 -2.34
N ALA A 204 -1.71 -20.19 -1.45
CA ALA A 204 -2.38 -21.46 -1.21
C ALA A 204 -2.56 -21.59 0.30
N GLY A 205 -3.81 -21.62 0.78
CA GLY A 205 -4.09 -21.54 2.22
C GLY A 205 -3.76 -20.15 2.78
N ASP A 206 -2.95 -20.10 3.84
CA ASP A 206 -2.47 -18.88 4.48
C ASP A 206 -1.11 -18.41 3.96
N LEU A 207 -0.35 -19.28 3.29
CA LEU A 207 0.94 -18.93 2.71
C LEU A 207 0.78 -18.04 1.48
N GLN A 208 1.71 -17.09 1.35
CA GLN A 208 1.75 -16.08 0.31
C GLN A 208 3.15 -15.95 -0.28
N ALA A 209 3.23 -15.91 -1.60
CA ALA A 209 4.47 -15.68 -2.35
C ALA A 209 4.33 -14.41 -3.20
N PRO A 210 5.10 -13.34 -2.90
CA PRO A 210 4.96 -12.05 -3.58
C PRO A 210 5.48 -12.07 -5.01
N VAL A 211 4.80 -11.29 -5.86
CA VAL A 211 5.13 -11.08 -7.27
C VAL A 211 4.97 -9.60 -7.62
N GLN A 212 5.97 -9.01 -8.26
CA GLN A 212 5.89 -7.68 -8.83
C GLN A 212 5.52 -7.78 -10.32
N LEU A 213 4.40 -7.15 -10.71
CA LEU A 213 3.99 -7.00 -12.11
C LEU A 213 4.33 -5.58 -12.58
N THR A 214 5.05 -5.47 -13.69
CA THR A 214 5.37 -4.18 -14.32
C THR A 214 4.80 -4.14 -15.74
N VAL A 215 3.90 -3.20 -16.02
CA VAL A 215 3.34 -2.99 -17.36
C VAL A 215 3.95 -1.73 -17.99
N GLN A 216 4.50 -1.86 -19.19
CA GLN A 216 5.07 -0.74 -19.95
C GLN A 216 4.12 -0.28 -21.06
N LYS A 217 4.26 0.98 -21.50
CA LYS A 217 3.56 1.43 -22.72
C LYS A 217 4.13 0.70 -23.93
N ASP A 218 3.24 0.29 -24.84
CA ASP A 218 3.65 -0.19 -26.15
C ASP A 218 3.94 1.01 -27.07
N ASN A 219 5.22 1.31 -27.25
CA ASN A 219 5.66 2.40 -28.13
C ASN A 219 5.55 2.03 -29.63
N ASN A 220 5.37 0.75 -29.99
CA ASN A 220 5.25 0.33 -31.39
C ASN A 220 3.86 0.58 -31.98
N LYS A 221 2.81 0.65 -31.14
CA LYS A 221 1.46 1.02 -31.59
C LYS A 221 1.31 2.47 -32.04
N GLN A 222 2.19 3.37 -31.58
CA GLN A 222 2.23 4.76 -32.07
C GLN A 222 2.96 4.90 -33.41
N LYS A 223 3.87 3.98 -33.76
CA LYS A 223 4.66 4.08 -34.99
C LYS A 223 3.88 3.63 -36.24
N ASN A 224 2.89 2.75 -36.06
CA ASN A 224 2.03 2.26 -37.14
C ASN A 224 0.80 3.15 -37.43
N THR A 225 0.73 4.35 -36.84
CA THR A 225 -0.35 5.33 -37.11
C THR A 225 0.17 6.62 -37.77
N SER A 226 1.47 6.68 -38.11
CA SER A 226 2.10 7.88 -38.72
C SER A 226 2.70 7.66 -40.10
N GLU A 227 2.49 6.50 -40.74
CA GLU A 227 2.80 6.25 -42.15
C GLU A 227 1.55 5.72 -42.86
N ASN A 228 0.57 6.59 -43.07
CA ASN A 228 -0.42 6.54 -44.17
C ASN A 228 -1.40 7.72 -43.97
N ASP A 229 -1.02 8.90 -44.46
CA ASP A 229 -1.94 9.83 -45.14
C ASP A 229 -1.17 10.98 -45.81
N ILE A 230 -0.95 10.78 -47.11
CA ILE A 230 -1.11 11.68 -48.27
C ILE A 230 -0.78 13.19 -48.15
N SER A 231 0.10 13.58 -49.08
CA SER A 231 0.43 14.90 -49.63
C SER A 231 -0.73 15.71 -50.23
N SER A 232 -0.75 17.04 -50.07
CA SER A 232 -0.79 18.08 -51.15
C SER A 232 -0.94 19.53 -50.63
N ASP A 233 -0.04 20.40 -51.10
CA ASP A 233 -0.09 21.83 -51.51
C ASP A 233 -0.62 22.95 -50.55
N GLU A 234 0.28 23.85 -50.06
CA GLU A 234 0.58 25.25 -50.51
C GLU A 234 -0.50 26.31 -50.16
N ALA A 235 -0.29 27.56 -49.68
CA ALA A 235 0.87 28.47 -49.51
C ALA A 235 0.52 29.68 -48.57
N GLY A 236 1.54 30.38 -48.03
CA GLY A 236 1.50 31.85 -47.76
C GLY A 236 1.55 32.35 -46.29
N PRO A 237 2.15 33.54 -45.97
CA PRO A 237 3.21 33.65 -44.94
C PRO A 237 3.00 34.65 -43.74
N THR A 238 3.76 34.39 -42.65
CA THR A 238 4.48 35.22 -41.61
C THR A 238 4.00 36.64 -41.21
N SER A 239 4.23 37.25 -40.02
CA SER A 239 5.06 37.04 -38.81
C SER A 239 4.69 38.06 -37.69
N SER A 240 5.35 37.91 -36.52
CA SER A 240 5.68 38.91 -35.46
C SER A 240 4.67 39.07 -34.30
N SER A 241 5.03 39.20 -33.02
CA SER A 241 6.29 39.60 -32.34
C SER A 241 6.35 39.15 -30.86
N LYS A 242 7.57 39.15 -30.31
CA LYS A 242 8.07 38.91 -28.94
C LYS A 242 7.44 39.78 -27.83
N ILE A 243 7.52 39.36 -26.56
CA ILE A 243 8.36 39.94 -25.46
C ILE A 243 8.02 39.34 -24.08
N ALA A 244 9.03 39.32 -23.22
CA ALA A 244 9.15 38.66 -21.93
C ALA A 244 8.89 39.55 -20.70
N ARG A 245 8.89 38.88 -19.52
CA ARG A 245 9.35 39.32 -18.18
C ARG A 245 8.43 40.22 -17.34
N ASN A 246 8.05 39.77 -16.13
CA ASN A 246 8.72 40.20 -14.88
C ASN A 246 8.18 39.49 -13.63
N ASP A 247 9.11 39.39 -12.67
CA ASP A 247 9.02 38.88 -11.31
C ASP A 247 8.04 39.67 -10.42
N THR A 248 7.50 39.03 -9.38
CA THR A 248 7.55 39.58 -8.02
C THR A 248 7.36 38.47 -6.98
N GLU A 249 8.34 38.33 -6.09
CA GLU A 249 8.15 37.79 -4.75
C GLU A 249 7.12 38.66 -4.01
N ASP A 250 6.23 38.06 -3.24
CA ASP A 250 5.75 38.75 -2.04
C ASP A 250 5.50 37.75 -0.91
N THR A 251 6.23 37.98 0.18
CA THR A 251 6.03 37.35 1.47
C THR A 251 5.07 38.25 2.25
N SER A 252 3.91 37.73 2.64
CA SER A 252 3.16 38.34 3.74
C SER A 252 2.66 37.28 4.71
N SER A 253 3.15 37.40 5.94
CA SER A 253 2.69 36.66 7.09
C SER A 253 1.28 37.12 7.44
N ASP A 254 0.30 36.22 7.46
CA ASP A 254 -1.03 36.58 7.98
C ASP A 254 -1.25 36.02 9.40
N HIS A 255 -1.30 36.97 10.31
CA HIS A 255 -1.49 36.89 11.74
C HIS A 255 -2.97 36.55 12.06
N ARG A 256 -3.50 35.44 11.52
CA ARG A 256 -4.94 35.10 11.63
C ARG A 256 -5.26 33.77 12.30
N SER A 257 -4.35 33.25 13.13
CA SER A 257 -4.53 31.97 13.83
C SER A 257 -4.18 32.01 15.33
N ARG A 258 -4.63 33.05 16.03
CA ARG A 258 -4.56 33.10 17.51
C ARG A 258 -5.86 33.50 18.21
N ILE A 259 -6.80 34.12 17.50
CA ILE A 259 -8.11 34.50 18.05
C ILE A 259 -9.08 33.30 18.12
N PHE A 260 -8.94 32.30 17.25
CA PHE A 260 -9.81 31.11 17.25
C PHE A 260 -9.54 30.12 18.41
N LEU A 261 -8.34 30.13 18.99
CA LEU A 261 -7.96 29.19 20.07
C LEU A 261 -8.49 29.61 21.45
N LEU A 262 -8.77 30.90 21.66
CA LEU A 262 -9.27 31.40 22.95
C LEU A 262 -10.77 31.12 23.12
N ILE A 263 -11.55 31.14 22.04
CA ILE A 263 -13.00 30.90 22.09
C ILE A 263 -13.30 29.39 22.29
N TRP A 264 -12.46 28.50 21.75
CA TRP A 264 -12.68 27.05 21.81
C TRP A 264 -12.24 26.38 23.12
N THR A 265 -11.42 27.05 23.94
CA THR A 265 -10.98 26.52 25.25
C THR A 265 -11.67 27.20 26.44
N ALA A 266 -11.99 28.50 26.33
CA ALA A 266 -12.65 29.24 27.40
C ALA A 266 -14.12 28.84 27.60
N VAL A 267 -14.86 28.57 26.51
CA VAL A 267 -16.29 28.21 26.60
C VAL A 267 -16.49 26.83 27.28
N PRO A 268 -15.75 25.76 26.93
CA PRO A 268 -15.84 24.48 27.64
C PRO A 268 -15.45 24.59 29.13
N LEU A 269 -14.38 25.32 29.45
CA LEU A 269 -13.95 25.55 30.83
C LEU A 269 -15.00 26.30 31.65
N LEU A 270 -15.61 27.35 31.08
CA LEU A 270 -16.68 28.10 31.76
C LEU A 270 -17.91 27.21 32.02
N THR A 271 -18.28 26.35 31.07
CA THR A 271 -19.40 25.41 31.26
C THR A 271 -19.10 24.35 32.32
N LEU A 272 -17.86 23.86 32.40
CA LEU A 272 -17.43 22.88 33.40
C LEU A 272 -17.46 23.49 34.81
N VAL A 273 -16.98 24.74 34.95
CA VAL A 273 -17.00 25.48 36.22
C VAL A 273 -18.44 25.73 36.69
N LEU A 274 -19.36 26.10 35.79
CA LEU A 274 -20.78 26.31 36.14
C LEU A 274 -21.48 25.00 36.55
N LEU A 275 -21.12 23.87 35.93
CA LEU A 275 -21.64 22.55 36.31
C LEU A 275 -21.13 22.13 37.69
N ILE A 276 -19.83 22.31 37.95
CA ILE A 276 -19.23 22.03 39.27
C ILE A 276 -19.85 22.92 40.35
N TRP A 277 -20.04 24.22 40.07
CA TRP A 277 -20.68 25.14 41.02
C TRP A 277 -22.13 24.74 41.34
N ARG A 278 -22.91 24.32 40.34
CA ARG A 278 -24.28 23.80 40.54
C ARG A 278 -24.31 22.52 41.36
N ILE A 279 -23.33 21.64 41.18
CA ILE A 279 -23.21 20.41 41.98
C ILE A 279 -22.89 20.75 43.44
N ILE A 280 -21.99 21.71 43.68
CA ILE A 280 -21.63 22.17 45.03
C ILE A 280 -22.83 22.84 45.72
N GLN A 281 -23.59 23.70 45.04
CA GLN A 281 -24.81 24.29 45.61
C GLN A 281 -25.87 23.24 45.97
N LYS A 282 -25.98 22.16 45.18
CA LYS A 282 -26.90 21.06 45.47
C LYS A 282 -26.47 20.24 46.69
N HIS A 283 -25.17 20.19 46.99
CA HIS A 283 -24.62 19.51 48.17
C HIS A 283 -24.57 20.38 49.44
N SER A 284 -24.74 21.70 49.35
CA SER A 284 -24.77 22.60 50.52
C SER A 284 -26.19 22.86 51.07
N GLN A 285 -27.18 22.09 50.63
CA GLN A 285 -28.59 22.16 51.06
C GLN A 285 -29.05 20.81 51.66
N PHE A 286 -28.12 19.98 52.12
CA PHE A 286 -28.33 18.79 52.96
C PHE A 286 -27.47 18.90 54.22
#